data_AF-A0A4Y9FE04-F1
#
_entry.id   AF-A0A4Y9FE04-F1
#
_cell.length_a   1.000
_cell.length_b   1.000
_cell.length_c   1.000
_cell.angle_alpha   90.00
_cell.angle_beta   90.00
_cell.angle_gamma   90.00
#
_symmetry.space_group_name_H-M   'P 1'
#
loop_
_entity.id
_entity.type
_entity.pdbx_description
1 polymer ?
#
loop_
_entity_poly.entity_id
_entity_poly.type
_entity_poly.pdbx_seq_one_letter_code
_entity_poly.pdbx_strand_id
1 'polypeptide(L)'
;VKADEPNTPAISAGKALIDGSDKPNSPLSDADKEAVKDKVDTSNLPAGTTVTPADKVTGTPDNPVVEVTVTYPDGTTDTINVPVKQKDSASNEPTVKPDAA
;
A
#
# COMPACT_ATOMS: atom_id res chain seq x y z
N VAL A 1 -21.92 18.53 -5.90
CA VAL A 1 -21.23 17.37 -5.30
C VAL A 1 -21.18 16.29 -6.37
N LYS A 2 -20.00 15.88 -6.83
CA LYS A 2 -19.89 14.74 -7.75
C LYS A 2 -20.28 13.55 -6.88
N ALA A 3 -21.43 12.94 -7.15
CA ALA A 3 -21.83 11.74 -6.44
C ALA A 3 -20.72 10.72 -6.65
N ASP A 4 -20.21 10.13 -5.57
CA ASP A 4 -19.42 8.90 -5.64
C ASP A 4 -20.14 7.96 -6.60
N GLU A 5 -19.54 7.71 -7.76
CA GLU A 5 -20.12 6.78 -8.72
C GLU A 5 -20.07 5.41 -8.05
N PRO A 6 -21.24 4.74 -7.89
CA PRO A 6 -21.27 3.41 -7.30
C PRO A 6 -20.32 2.53 -8.11
N ASN A 7 -19.52 1.72 -7.43
CA ASN A 7 -18.47 0.84 -7.99
C ASN A 7 -17.12 1.50 -8.31
N THR A 8 -16.82 2.72 -7.84
CA THR A 8 -15.44 3.25 -7.94
C THR A 8 -14.59 2.81 -6.74
N PRO A 9 -13.40 2.22 -6.94
CA PRO A 9 -12.51 1.83 -5.85
C PRO A 9 -11.91 3.08 -5.22
N ALA A 10 -12.00 3.16 -3.90
CA ALA A 10 -11.45 4.26 -3.12
C ALA A 10 -10.24 3.80 -2.32
N ILE A 11 -9.29 4.71 -2.07
CA ILE A 11 -8.21 4.48 -1.12
C ILE A 11 -8.57 5.14 0.22
N SER A 12 -8.31 4.42 1.30
CA SER A 12 -8.41 4.94 2.66
C SER A 12 -7.38 6.05 2.88
N ALA A 13 -7.67 6.98 3.79
CA ALA A 13 -6.80 8.10 4.08
C ALA A 13 -5.45 7.65 4.67
N GLY A 14 -4.38 8.32 4.23
CA GLY A 14 -3.01 8.07 4.69
C GLY A 14 -2.20 7.14 3.77
N LYS A 15 -0.92 6.98 4.09
CA LYS A 15 -0.01 6.11 3.34
C LYS A 15 -0.01 4.69 3.93
N ALA A 16 0.12 3.67 3.09
CA ALA A 16 0.39 2.30 3.53
C ALA A 16 1.83 2.21 4.06
N LEU A 17 2.00 1.68 5.27
CA LEU A 17 3.30 1.51 5.89
C LEU A 17 3.87 0.14 5.51
N ILE A 18 4.97 0.14 4.77
CA ILE A 18 5.64 -1.08 4.30
C ILE A 18 6.95 -1.30 5.07
N ASP A 19 7.31 -2.55 5.31
CA ASP A 19 8.59 -2.94 5.88
C ASP A 19 9.73 -2.83 4.85
N GLY A 20 9.41 -3.14 3.58
CA GLY A 20 10.31 -3.00 2.45
C GLY A 20 10.69 -1.55 2.11
N SER A 21 11.59 -1.41 1.13
CA SER A 21 11.98 -0.11 0.59
C SER A 21 10.84 0.52 -0.19
N ASP A 22 10.53 1.79 0.09
CA ASP A 22 9.55 2.59 -0.66
C ASP A 22 10.14 3.23 -1.93
N LYS A 23 11.38 2.89 -2.32
CA LYS A 23 11.95 3.39 -3.57
C LYS A 23 11.27 2.72 -4.78
N PRO A 24 11.07 3.43 -5.91
CA PRO A 24 10.55 2.83 -7.14
C PRO A 24 11.37 1.60 -7.57
N ASN A 25 10.68 0.59 -8.09
CA ASN A 25 11.20 -0.74 -8.44
C ASN A 25 11.67 -1.60 -7.26
N SER A 26 11.42 -1.20 -6.01
CA SER A 26 11.65 -2.08 -4.86
C SER A 26 10.61 -3.20 -4.83
N PRO A 27 10.99 -4.46 -4.59
CA PRO A 27 10.03 -5.55 -4.43
C PRO A 27 9.21 -5.38 -3.14
N LEU A 28 7.97 -5.85 -3.17
CA LEU A 28 7.07 -5.89 -2.02
C LEU A 28 7.02 -7.30 -1.46
N SER A 29 7.11 -7.40 -0.13
CA SER A 29 6.84 -8.65 0.58
C SER A 29 5.33 -8.94 0.61
N ASP A 30 4.94 -10.18 0.92
CA ASP A 30 3.53 -10.53 1.08
C ASP A 30 2.85 -9.70 2.17
N ALA A 31 3.56 -9.40 3.26
CA ALA A 31 3.08 -8.52 4.33
C ALA A 31 2.84 -7.09 3.84
N ASP A 32 3.72 -6.57 2.98
CA ASP A 32 3.54 -5.22 2.40
C ASP A 32 2.34 -5.18 1.45
N LYS A 33 2.16 -6.24 0.65
CA LYS A 33 1.00 -6.38 -0.23
C LYS A 33 -0.30 -6.40 0.57
N GLU A 34 -0.34 -7.05 1.73
CA GLU A 34 -1.50 -7.01 2.61
C GLU A 34 -1.75 -5.61 3.18
N ALA A 35 -0.71 -4.90 3.63
CA ALA A 35 -0.83 -3.52 4.09
C ALA A 35 -1.36 -2.56 3.01
N VAL A 36 -1.00 -2.79 1.75
CA VAL A 36 -1.52 -2.05 0.60
C VAL A 36 -2.99 -2.40 0.34
N LYS A 37 -3.36 -3.69 0.37
CA LYS A 37 -4.76 -4.14 0.20
C LYS A 37 -5.69 -3.56 1.28
N ASP A 38 -5.23 -3.47 2.52
CA ASP A 38 -5.99 -2.90 3.64
C ASP A 38 -6.33 -1.41 3.42
N LYS A 39 -5.56 -0.70 2.58
CA LYS A 39 -5.86 0.68 2.19
C LYS A 39 -6.89 0.79 1.08
N VAL A 40 -7.35 -0.30 0.48
CA VAL A 40 -8.37 -0.25 -0.56
C VAL A 40 -9.74 -0.47 0.07
N ASP A 41 -10.62 0.53 -0.03
CA ASP A 41 -12.00 0.37 0.41
C ASP A 41 -12.77 -0.41 -0.66
N THR A 42 -13.26 -1.58 -0.25
CA THR A 42 -14.09 -2.46 -1.07
C THR A 42 -15.54 -2.50 -0.61
N SER A 43 -15.90 -1.69 0.39
CA SER A 43 -17.23 -1.70 1.03
C SER A 43 -18.35 -1.28 0.07
N ASN A 44 -18.02 -0.42 -0.89
CA ASN A 44 -18.95 0.08 -1.92
C ASN A 44 -18.79 -0.63 -3.27
N LEU A 45 -18.02 -1.72 -3.32
CA LEU A 45 -17.77 -2.50 -4.53
C LEU A 45 -18.68 -3.73 -4.60
N PRO A 46 -18.99 -4.22 -5.80
CA PRO A 46 -19.87 -5.37 -5.97
C PRO A 46 -19.26 -6.64 -5.35
N ALA A 47 -20.12 -7.52 -4.84
CA ALA A 47 -19.67 -8.80 -4.30
C ALA A 47 -18.97 -9.64 -5.38
N GLY A 48 -17.81 -10.21 -5.05
CA GLY A 48 -16.95 -10.92 -6.01
C GLY A 48 -15.82 -10.07 -6.58
N THR A 49 -15.73 -8.78 -6.23
CA THR A 49 -14.56 -7.96 -6.53
C THR A 49 -13.30 -8.54 -5.88
N THR A 50 -12.20 -8.55 -6.63
CA THR A 50 -10.89 -9.01 -6.18
C THR A 50 -9.86 -7.89 -6.27
N VAL A 51 -9.00 -7.78 -5.26
CA VAL A 51 -7.99 -6.72 -5.15
C VAL A 51 -6.60 -7.33 -5.22
N THR A 52 -5.82 -6.93 -6.22
CA THR A 52 -4.50 -7.46 -6.51
C THR A 52 -3.47 -6.34 -6.52
N PRO A 53 -2.65 -6.19 -5.46
CA PRO A 53 -1.54 -5.25 -5.47
C PRO A 53 -0.39 -5.75 -6.36
N ALA A 54 0.34 -4.84 -6.97
CA ALA A 54 1.54 -5.13 -7.74
C ALA A 54 2.65 -5.73 -6.86
N ASP A 55 3.64 -6.36 -7.50
CA ASP A 55 4.79 -6.98 -6.82
C ASP A 55 5.89 -6.01 -6.40
N LYS A 56 5.79 -4.74 -6.82
CA LYS A 56 6.82 -3.74 -6.59
C LYS A 56 6.23 -2.35 -6.38
N VAL A 57 7.01 -1.51 -5.71
CA VAL A 57 6.75 -0.08 -5.59
C VAL A 57 6.95 0.60 -6.94
N THR A 58 6.02 1.47 -7.31
CA THR A 58 5.99 2.30 -8.51
C THR A 58 5.89 3.79 -8.13
N GLY A 59 5.64 4.67 -9.11
CA GLY A 59 5.62 6.11 -8.89
C GLY A 59 7.01 6.75 -8.91
N THR A 60 7.18 7.81 -8.13
CA THR A 60 8.42 8.60 -8.06
C THR A 60 9.07 8.46 -6.68
N PRO A 61 10.38 8.75 -6.53
CA PRO A 61 11.02 8.75 -5.22
C PRO A 61 10.36 9.69 -4.19
N ASP A 62 9.81 10.83 -4.66
CA ASP A 62 9.09 11.80 -3.81
C ASP A 62 7.64 11.38 -3.52
N ASN A 63 7.05 10.57 -4.40
CA ASN A 63 5.70 10.05 -4.23
C ASN A 63 5.65 8.58 -4.64
N PRO A 64 6.15 7.68 -3.77
CA PRO A 64 6.11 6.27 -4.03
C PRO A 64 4.70 5.73 -3.82
N VAL A 65 4.26 4.91 -4.76
CA VAL A 65 2.93 4.31 -4.76
C VAL A 65 3.02 2.84 -5.12
N VAL A 66 1.98 2.08 -4.85
CA VAL A 66 1.80 0.72 -5.34
C VAL A 66 0.54 0.71 -6.19
N GLU A 67 0.69 0.19 -7.40
CA GLU A 67 -0.44 -0.01 -8.28
C GLU A 67 -1.27 -1.20 -7.79
N VAL A 68 -2.57 -1.00 -7.67
CA VAL A 68 -3.50 -2.05 -7.26
C VAL A 68 -4.55 -2.20 -8.34
N THR A 69 -4.66 -3.42 -8.85
CA THR A 69 -5.68 -3.80 -9.82
C THR A 69 -6.89 -4.35 -9.08
N VAL A 70 -8.05 -3.75 -9.33
CA VAL A 70 -9.34 -4.17 -8.81
C VAL A 70 -10.11 -4.81 -9.94
N THR A 71 -10.40 -6.11 -9.84
CA THR A 71 -11.14 -6.86 -10.86
C THR A 71 -12.57 -7.10 -10.39
N TYR A 72 -13.53 -6.66 -11.18
CA TYR A 72 -14.96 -6.76 -10.90
C TYR A 72 -15.56 -8.08 -11.41
N PRO A 73 -16.72 -8.50 -10.89
CA PRO A 73 -17.39 -9.72 -11.35
C PRO A 73 -17.84 -9.67 -12.82
N ASP A 74 -18.01 -8.49 -13.43
CA ASP A 74 -18.31 -8.36 -14.86
C ASP A 74 -17.06 -8.52 -15.76
N GLY A 75 -15.88 -8.62 -15.14
CA GLY A 75 -14.60 -8.81 -15.84
C GLY A 75 -13.88 -7.51 -16.19
N THR A 76 -14.46 -6.34 -15.92
CA THR A 76 -13.72 -5.07 -15.99
C THR A 76 -12.67 -4.99 -14.88
N THR A 77 -11.72 -4.08 -15.08
CA THR A 77 -10.63 -3.83 -14.13
C THR A 77 -10.43 -2.34 -13.93
N ASP A 78 -10.21 -1.93 -12.70
CA ASP A 78 -9.72 -0.61 -12.34
C ASP A 78 -8.30 -0.69 -11.78
N THR A 79 -7.60 0.42 -11.92
CA THR A 79 -6.24 0.56 -11.41
C THR A 79 -6.16 1.78 -10.51
N ILE A 80 -5.78 1.58 -9.24
CA ILE A 80 -5.61 2.65 -8.27
C ILE A 80 -4.16 2.69 -7.77
N ASN A 81 -3.68 3.88 -7.42
CA ASN A 81 -2.34 4.09 -6.89
C ASN A 81 -2.41 4.33 -5.38
N VAL A 82 -1.97 3.36 -4.59
CA VAL A 82 -1.93 3.46 -3.14
C VAL A 82 -0.58 4.06 -2.72
N PRO A 83 -0.54 5.24 -2.08
CA PRO A 83 0.71 5.81 -1.63
C PRO A 83 1.29 4.99 -0.49
N VAL A 84 2.59 4.70 -0.56
CA VAL A 84 3.32 3.93 0.45
C VAL A 84 4.36 4.78 1.16
N LYS A 85 4.81 4.31 2.31
CA LYS A 85 5.96 4.84 3.02
C LYS A 85 6.66 3.70 3.74
N GLN A 86 7.99 3.65 3.66
CA GLN A 86 8.76 2.72 4.46
C GLN A 86 8.57 3.04 5.95
N LYS A 87 8.31 2.02 6.75
CA LYS A 87 8.29 2.11 8.21
C LYS A 87 9.66 2.61 8.68
N ASP A 88 9.66 3.63 9.51
CA ASP A 88 10.88 4.04 10.20
C ASP A 88 11.29 2.91 11.15
N SER A 89 12.30 2.12 10.76
CA SER A 89 12.93 1.14 11.64
C SER A 89 13.68 1.90 12.73
N ALA A 90 12.98 2.22 13.83
CA ALA A 90 13.60 2.78 15.01
C ALA A 90 14.52 1.70 15.63
N SER A 91 15.76 1.62 15.14
CA SER A 91 16.83 0.88 15.81
C SER A 91 17.20 1.65 17.07
N ASN A 92 16.42 1.48 18.12
CA ASN A 92 16.81 1.86 19.48
C ASN A 92 17.57 0.68 20.09
N GLU A 93 18.84 0.52 19.70
CA GLU A 93 19.78 -0.24 20.52
C GLU A 93 20.41 0.73 21.54
N PRO A 94 20.03 0.70 22.83
CA PRO A 94 20.80 1.40 23.84
C PRO A 94 22.16 0.70 23.95
N THR A 95 23.20 1.30 23.38
CA THR A 95 24.57 0.87 23.64
C THR A 95 24.89 1.18 25.09
N VAL A 96 24.78 0.17 25.96
CA VAL A 96 25.27 0.27 27.33
C VAL A 96 26.79 0.30 27.23
N LYS A 97 27.38 1.49 27.35
CA LYS A 97 28.82 1.66 27.50
C LYS A 97 29.21 0.93 28.81
N PRO A 98 30.06 -0.11 28.80
CA PRO A 98 30.54 -0.65 30.06
C PRO A 98 31.42 0.41 30.71
N ASP A 99 31.00 0.86 31.89
CA ASP A 99 31.77 1.74 32.77
C ASP A 99 33.05 0.99 33.15
N ALA A 100 34.18 1.48 32.66
CA ALA A 100 35.49 0.92 32.97
C ALA A 100 35.87 1.34 34.39
N ALA A 101 36.08 0.33 35.23
CA ALA A 101 36.51 0.38 36.62
C ALA A 101 37.85 1.11 36.85
#